data_AF-A0A8S3JAT4-F1
#
_entry.id   AF-A0A8S3JAT4-F1
#
_cell.length_a   1.000
_cell.length_b   1.000
_cell.length_c   1.000
_cell.angle_alpha   90.00
_cell.angle_beta   90.00
_cell.angle_gamma   90.00
#
_symmetry.space_group_name_H-M   'P 1'
#
loop_
_entity.id
_entity.type
_entity.pdbx_description
1 polymer ?
#
loop_
_entity_poly.entity_id
_entity_poly.type
_entity_poly.pdbx_seq_one_letter_code
_entity_poly.pdbx_strand_id
1 'polypeptide(L)'
;MFEKALDLFEQIDIELGDVTYTIVFNACAKLCNDRAMKIGKKLLAEMPENYRNNNIASTSAIDMLMKFGDVESAERMFRSIKAKGANIYGALMNGYNLNGESWKCFKIFEEMKEKDIIPDEIEWNILIGACSKSGMLHHCQYIVNQIPLNIQNKIRTQNALIDMWGKCGSIEKAKNVFNLVADRDTITYNAMSNNILFHLSFII
;
A
#
# COMPACT_ATOMS: atom_id res chain seq x y z
N MET A 1 14.41 18.25 -0.17
CA MET A 1 13.86 18.18 1.21
C MET A 1 14.26 16.86 1.88
N PHE A 2 14.05 15.71 1.25
CA PHE A 2 14.44 14.40 1.80
C PHE A 2 15.95 14.20 1.98
N GLU A 3 16.79 14.63 1.02
CA GLU A 3 18.26 14.60 1.20
C GLU A 3 18.71 15.40 2.43
N LYS A 4 18.15 16.60 2.65
CA LYS A 4 18.44 17.40 3.84
C LYS A 4 18.06 16.69 5.15
N ALA A 5 17.04 15.83 5.14
CA ALA A 5 16.68 15.04 6.31
C ALA A 5 17.71 13.94 6.58
N LEU A 6 18.30 13.34 5.54
CA LEU A 6 19.41 12.40 5.67
C LEU A 6 20.70 13.09 6.11
N ASP A 7 21.00 14.27 5.56
CA ASP A 7 22.17 15.06 5.95
C ASP A 7 22.07 15.51 7.42
N LEU A 8 20.88 15.93 7.86
CA LEU A 8 20.63 16.26 9.26
C LEU A 8 20.76 15.04 10.16
N PHE A 9 20.27 13.88 9.71
CA PHE A 9 20.41 12.62 10.44
C PHE A 9 21.87 12.24 10.68
N GLU A 10 22.74 12.38 9.68
CA GLU A 10 24.17 12.09 9.79
C GLU A 10 24.90 13.02 10.80
N GLN A 11 24.31 14.16 11.16
CA GLN A 11 24.85 15.13 12.11
C GLN A 11 24.31 14.96 13.54
N ILE A 12 23.28 14.13 13.74
CA ILE A 12 22.68 13.93 15.06
C ILE A 12 23.51 12.91 15.86
N ASP A 13 24.10 13.36 16.96
CA ASP A 13 24.81 12.53 17.95
C ASP A 13 23.96 12.35 19.24
N ILE A 14 22.64 12.49 19.11
CA ILE A 14 21.67 12.46 20.21
C ILE A 14 20.78 11.23 20.05
N GLU A 15 20.31 10.69 21.17
CA GLU A 15 19.32 9.61 21.21
C GLU A 15 18.06 9.98 20.42
N LEU A 16 17.69 9.12 19.47
CA LEU A 16 16.63 9.39 18.51
C LEU A 16 15.26 9.07 19.12
N GLY A 17 14.31 9.99 18.93
CA GLY A 17 12.90 9.73 19.22
C GLY A 17 12.22 8.94 18.10
N ASP A 18 11.09 8.31 18.44
CA ASP A 18 10.22 7.53 17.53
C ASP A 18 9.86 8.28 16.22
N VAL A 19 9.56 9.57 16.35
CA VAL A 19 9.23 10.44 15.20
C VAL A 19 10.41 10.57 14.24
N THR A 20 11.65 10.61 14.75
CA THR A 20 12.84 10.73 13.91
C THR A 20 13.05 9.46 13.08
N TYR A 21 12.87 8.28 13.67
CA TYR A 21 12.90 7.01 12.93
C TYR A 21 11.90 7.01 11.77
N THR A 22 10.65 7.39 12.07
CA THR A 22 9.58 7.48 11.08
C THR A 22 9.93 8.43 9.92
N ILE A 23 10.45 9.62 10.23
CA ILE A 23 10.82 10.63 9.23
C ILE A 23 11.95 10.10 8.33
N VAL A 24 13.00 9.53 8.93
CA VAL A 24 14.16 9.05 8.17
C VAL A 24 13.77 7.87 7.29
N PHE A 25 13.01 6.89 7.81
CA PHE A 25 12.52 5.77 7.00
C PHE A 25 11.64 6.24 5.84
N ASN A 26 10.73 7.19 6.06
CA ASN A 26 9.91 7.76 4.99
C ASN A 26 10.75 8.51 3.95
N ALA A 27 11.79 9.25 4.37
CA ALA A 27 12.73 9.90 3.47
C ALA A 27 13.51 8.87 2.64
N CYS A 28 14.00 7.80 3.27
CA CYS A 28 14.69 6.71 2.58
C CYS A 28 13.78 6.02 1.56
N ALA A 29 12.56 5.69 1.97
CA ALA A 29 11.53 5.10 1.14
C ALA A 29 11.19 5.98 -0.07
N LYS A 30 11.27 7.30 0.06
CA LYS A 30 10.97 8.25 -1.02
C LYS A 30 12.14 8.46 -1.97
N LEU A 31 13.37 8.43 -1.47
CA LEU A 31 14.59 8.61 -2.28
C LEU A 31 14.94 7.35 -3.07
N CYS A 32 14.71 6.17 -2.49
CA CYS A 32 14.87 4.87 -3.15
C CYS A 32 16.23 4.71 -3.89
N ASN A 33 17.32 5.17 -3.27
CA ASN A 33 18.68 5.05 -3.79
C ASN A 33 19.62 4.31 -2.81
N ASP A 34 20.80 3.91 -3.26
CA ASP A 34 21.74 3.10 -2.47
C ASP A 34 22.18 3.79 -1.16
N ARG A 35 22.30 5.12 -1.16
CA ARG A 35 22.64 5.91 0.04
C ARG A 35 21.54 5.77 1.08
N ALA A 36 20.29 6.00 0.67
CA ALA A 36 19.11 5.87 1.52
C ALA A 36 18.94 4.44 2.06
N MET A 37 19.24 3.42 1.26
CA MET A 37 19.20 2.03 1.72
C MET A 37 20.23 1.76 2.83
N LYS A 38 21.47 2.25 2.66
CA LYS A 38 22.52 2.09 3.68
C LYS A 38 22.16 2.78 4.99
N ILE A 39 21.68 4.03 4.92
CA ILE A 39 21.25 4.80 6.09
C ILE A 39 20.07 4.11 6.78
N GLY A 40 19.05 3.70 6.01
CA GLY A 40 17.88 3.00 6.54
C GLY A 40 18.23 1.70 7.24
N LYS A 41 19.14 0.89 6.68
CA LYS A 41 19.58 -0.36 7.32
C LYS A 41 20.41 -0.11 8.59
N LYS A 42 21.28 0.89 8.60
CA LYS A 42 22.03 1.29 9.80
C LYS A 42 21.07 1.67 10.92
N LEU A 43 20.12 2.56 10.60
CA LEU A 43 19.13 3.03 11.55
C LEU A 43 18.26 1.89 12.09
N LEU A 44 17.86 0.95 11.23
CA LEU A 44 17.10 -0.22 11.64
C LEU A 44 17.89 -1.13 12.60
N ALA A 45 19.20 -1.31 12.37
CA ALA A 45 20.06 -2.09 13.26
C ALA A 45 20.18 -1.45 14.66
N GLU A 46 20.26 -0.13 14.71
CA GLU A 46 20.37 0.66 15.95
C GLU A 46 19.02 0.85 16.66
N MET A 47 17.89 0.59 15.99
CA MET A 47 16.55 0.83 16.49
C MET A 47 16.24 0.04 17.78
N PRO A 48 15.98 0.73 18.91
CA PRO A 48 15.55 0.12 20.17
C PRO A 48 14.28 -0.75 20.07
N GLU A 49 14.20 -1.78 20.92
CA GLU A 49 13.11 -2.78 20.92
C GLU A 49 11.72 -2.18 21.19
N ASN A 50 11.64 -1.11 21.98
CA ASN A 50 10.39 -0.38 22.23
C ASN A 50 9.85 0.26 20.94
N TYR A 51 10.72 0.83 20.10
CA TYR A 51 10.29 1.39 18.82
C TYR A 51 10.01 0.29 17.79
N ARG A 52 10.73 -0.84 17.83
CA ARG A 52 10.43 -2.00 16.96
C ARG A 52 9.03 -2.53 17.19
N ASN A 53 8.52 -2.44 18.42
CA ASN A 53 7.15 -2.80 18.77
C ASN A 53 6.15 -1.63 18.65
N ASN A 54 6.56 -0.47 18.12
CA ASN A 54 5.67 0.66 17.82
C ASN A 54 5.15 0.58 16.38
N ASN A 55 3.85 0.80 16.20
CA ASN A 55 3.21 0.70 14.90
C ASN A 55 3.71 1.72 13.88
N ILE A 56 4.08 2.95 14.27
CA ILE A 56 4.36 4.00 13.29
C ILE A 56 5.76 3.84 12.67
N ALA A 57 6.81 3.84 13.49
CA ALA A 57 8.18 3.69 12.98
C ALA A 57 8.39 2.34 12.28
N SER A 58 7.82 1.26 12.81
CA SER A 58 7.91 -0.07 12.18
C SER A 58 7.12 -0.17 10.87
N THR A 59 5.96 0.48 10.75
CA THR A 59 5.26 0.60 9.46
C THR A 59 6.12 1.32 8.43
N SER A 60 6.75 2.44 8.80
CA SER A 60 7.64 3.18 7.89
C SER A 60 8.89 2.38 7.52
N ALA A 61 9.46 1.63 8.45
CA ALA A 61 10.58 0.73 8.17
C ALA A 61 10.20 -0.40 7.20
N ILE A 62 9.03 -1.02 7.38
CA ILE A 62 8.51 -2.05 6.47
C ILE A 62 8.26 -1.46 5.08
N ASP A 63 7.60 -0.31 4.96
CA ASP A 63 7.38 0.36 3.67
C ASP A 63 8.72 0.67 2.96
N MET A 64 9.70 1.18 3.71
CA MET A 64 11.05 1.41 3.22
C MET A 64 11.69 0.12 2.68
N LEU A 65 11.73 -0.94 3.46
CA LEU A 65 12.33 -2.23 3.07
C LEU A 65 11.65 -2.81 1.83
N MET A 66 10.32 -2.78 1.78
CA MET A 66 9.56 -3.27 0.64
C MET A 66 9.85 -2.47 -0.64
N LYS A 67 10.02 -1.15 -0.56
CA LYS A 67 10.38 -0.32 -1.72
C LYS A 67 11.80 -0.55 -2.22
N PHE A 68 12.72 -0.92 -1.32
CA PHE A 68 14.06 -1.37 -1.70
C PHE A 68 14.11 -2.82 -2.19
N GLY A 69 12.98 -3.54 -2.18
CA GLY A 69 12.93 -4.96 -2.56
C GLY A 69 13.51 -5.92 -1.52
N ASP A 70 13.85 -5.46 -0.32
CA ASP A 70 14.31 -6.32 0.79
C ASP A 70 13.10 -6.95 1.51
N VAL A 71 12.37 -7.77 0.77
CA VAL A 71 11.13 -8.41 1.20
C VAL A 71 11.35 -9.31 2.42
N GLU A 72 12.46 -10.04 2.46
CA GLU A 72 12.78 -10.96 3.57
C GLU A 72 12.94 -10.21 4.91
N SER A 73 13.65 -9.08 4.90
CA SER A 73 13.83 -8.29 6.13
C SER A 73 12.53 -7.62 6.56
N ALA A 74 11.71 -7.16 5.61
CA ALA A 74 10.38 -6.62 5.89
C ALA A 74 9.47 -7.68 6.52
N GLU A 75 9.46 -8.90 5.98
CA GLU A 75 8.69 -10.02 6.54
C GLU A 75 9.18 -10.38 7.94
N ARG A 76 10.50 -10.52 8.17
CA ARG A 76 11.04 -10.78 9.52
C ARG A 76 10.59 -9.72 10.52
N MET A 77 10.72 -8.45 10.16
CA MET A 77 10.32 -7.34 11.02
C MET A 77 8.83 -7.41 11.31
N PHE A 78 7.99 -7.56 10.28
CA PHE A 78 6.56 -7.77 10.45
C PHE A 78 6.27 -8.89 11.44
N ARG A 79 6.88 -10.07 11.30
CA ARG A 79 6.65 -11.20 12.20
C ARG A 79 7.04 -10.90 13.65
N SER A 80 8.09 -10.11 13.88
CA SER A 80 8.57 -9.75 15.21
C SER A 80 7.66 -8.81 16.01
N ILE A 81 6.84 -7.98 15.33
CA ILE A 81 5.98 -6.99 16.00
C ILE A 81 4.85 -7.71 16.75
N LYS A 82 4.72 -7.48 18.07
CA LYS A 82 3.71 -8.18 18.89
C LYS A 82 2.28 -7.67 18.65
N ALA A 83 2.07 -6.36 18.71
CA ALA A 83 0.79 -5.73 18.51
C ALA A 83 0.76 -5.09 17.13
N LYS A 84 -0.07 -5.59 16.21
CA LYS A 84 -0.15 -5.08 14.84
C LYS A 84 -1.50 -4.40 14.61
N GLY A 85 -1.47 -3.18 14.08
CA GLY A 85 -2.66 -2.51 13.54
C GLY A 85 -2.81 -2.72 12.03
N ALA A 86 -3.93 -2.28 11.47
CA ALA A 86 -4.22 -2.34 10.04
C ALA A 86 -3.10 -1.71 9.20
N ASN A 87 -2.54 -0.59 9.66
CA ASN A 87 -1.46 0.14 8.99
C ASN A 87 -0.19 -0.70 8.72
N ILE A 88 0.19 -1.60 9.63
CA ILE A 88 1.36 -2.49 9.43
C ILE A 88 1.03 -3.53 8.35
N TYR A 89 -0.17 -4.11 8.38
CA TYR A 89 -0.64 -5.02 7.34
C TYR A 89 -0.68 -4.32 5.98
N GLY A 90 -1.24 -3.12 5.93
CA GLY A 90 -1.29 -2.27 4.74
C GLY A 90 0.10 -2.01 4.14
N ALA A 91 1.11 -1.68 4.95
CA ALA A 91 2.46 -1.47 4.43
C ALA A 91 3.05 -2.74 3.79
N LEU A 92 2.90 -3.90 4.42
CA LEU A 92 3.39 -5.17 3.87
C LEU A 92 2.62 -5.57 2.60
N MET A 93 1.28 -5.45 2.62
CA MET A 93 0.40 -5.72 1.49
C MET A 93 0.73 -4.84 0.28
N ASN A 94 0.90 -3.54 0.50
CA ASN A 94 1.28 -2.60 -0.55
C ASN A 94 2.68 -2.94 -1.10
N GLY A 95 3.60 -3.28 -0.21
CA GLY A 95 4.93 -3.75 -0.59
C GLY A 95 4.89 -4.94 -1.54
N TYR A 96 4.06 -5.95 -1.27
CA TYR A 96 3.93 -7.10 -2.16
C TYR A 96 3.39 -6.71 -3.53
N ASN A 97 2.41 -5.81 -3.58
CA ASN A 97 1.91 -5.28 -4.85
C ASN A 97 3.02 -4.58 -5.65
N LEU A 98 3.90 -3.82 -4.99
CA LEU A 98 5.03 -3.12 -5.63
C LEU A 98 6.07 -4.11 -6.18
N ASN A 99 6.32 -5.20 -5.46
CA ASN A 99 7.29 -6.24 -5.84
C ASN A 99 6.71 -7.29 -6.80
N GLY A 100 5.49 -7.10 -7.32
CA GLY A 100 4.84 -8.03 -8.26
C GLY A 100 4.29 -9.31 -7.60
N GLU A 101 4.29 -9.39 -6.27
CA GLU A 101 3.85 -10.56 -5.50
C GLU A 101 2.40 -10.41 -5.01
N SER A 102 1.49 -9.95 -5.87
CA SER A 102 0.09 -9.63 -5.51
C SER A 102 -0.65 -10.77 -4.80
N TRP A 103 -0.28 -12.04 -5.04
CA TRP A 103 -0.84 -13.19 -4.32
C TRP A 103 -0.54 -13.18 -2.82
N LYS A 104 0.65 -12.70 -2.41
CA LYS A 104 1.04 -12.56 -1.00
C LYS A 104 0.24 -11.45 -0.32
N CYS A 105 -0.14 -10.40 -1.04
CA CYS A 105 -1.05 -9.37 -0.54
C CYS A 105 -2.37 -9.98 -0.06
N PHE A 106 -2.99 -10.85 -0.85
CA PHE A 106 -4.21 -11.56 -0.43
C PHE A 106 -3.98 -12.49 0.76
N LYS A 107 -2.85 -13.21 0.79
CA LYS A 107 -2.50 -14.06 1.95
C LYS A 107 -2.39 -13.27 3.25
N ILE A 108 -1.78 -12.09 3.22
CA ILE A 108 -1.68 -11.21 4.40
C ILE A 108 -3.04 -10.65 4.80
N PHE A 109 -3.91 -10.37 3.84
CA PHE A 109 -5.29 -9.98 4.14
C PHE A 109 -6.11 -11.09 4.81
N GLU A 110 -5.96 -12.34 4.38
CA GLU A 110 -6.59 -13.46 5.07
C GLU A 110 -6.06 -13.59 6.51
N GLU A 111 -4.74 -13.47 6.72
CA GLU A 111 -4.15 -13.44 8.07
C GLU A 111 -4.68 -12.28 8.93
N MET A 112 -4.93 -11.12 8.31
CA MET A 112 -5.50 -9.95 8.98
C MET A 112 -6.92 -10.25 9.49
N LYS A 113 -7.73 -10.93 8.68
CA LYS A 113 -9.09 -11.36 9.04
C LYS A 113 -9.08 -12.43 10.14
N GLU A 114 -8.19 -13.42 10.05
CA GLU A 114 -8.05 -14.46 11.07
C GLU A 114 -7.70 -13.92 12.47
N LYS A 115 -7.14 -12.70 12.52
CA LYS A 115 -6.78 -12.00 13.75
C LYS A 115 -7.79 -10.92 14.16
N ASP A 116 -8.95 -10.88 13.52
CA ASP A 116 -10.00 -9.89 13.76
C ASP A 116 -9.54 -8.43 13.61
N ILE A 117 -8.53 -8.19 12.77
CA ILE A 117 -8.03 -6.84 12.49
C ILE A 117 -8.87 -6.27 11.34
N ILE A 118 -9.61 -5.20 11.62
CA ILE A 118 -10.51 -4.58 10.65
C ILE A 118 -9.71 -3.71 9.68
N PRO A 119 -9.82 -3.92 8.35
CA PRO A 119 -9.15 -3.08 7.37
C PRO A 119 -9.82 -1.72 7.21
N ASP A 120 -9.01 -0.67 7.12
CA ASP A 120 -9.46 0.68 6.81
C ASP A 120 -9.51 0.90 5.30
N GLU A 121 -9.92 2.11 4.89
CA GLU A 121 -9.96 2.52 3.47
C GLU A 121 -8.64 2.26 2.74
N ILE A 122 -7.50 2.38 3.43
CA ILE A 122 -6.17 2.21 2.84
C ILE A 122 -5.97 0.74 2.43
N GLU A 123 -6.18 -0.21 3.35
CA GLU A 123 -5.98 -1.64 3.09
C GLU A 123 -6.94 -2.15 2.01
N TRP A 124 -8.19 -1.67 1.99
CA TRP A 124 -9.14 -2.01 0.93
C TRP A 124 -8.68 -1.50 -0.45
N ASN A 125 -8.17 -0.29 -0.53
CA ASN A 125 -7.64 0.24 -1.80
C ASN A 125 -6.38 -0.51 -2.26
N ILE A 126 -5.53 -0.97 -1.33
CA ILE A 126 -4.39 -1.84 -1.65
C ILE A 126 -4.86 -3.17 -2.24
N LEU A 127 -5.92 -3.77 -1.69
CA LEU A 127 -6.52 -5.00 -2.23
C LEU A 127 -7.12 -4.79 -3.62
N ILE A 128 -7.85 -3.69 -3.83
CA ILE A 128 -8.38 -3.35 -5.15
C ILE A 128 -7.23 -3.19 -6.17
N GLY A 129 -6.13 -2.57 -5.77
CA GLY A 129 -4.92 -2.46 -6.59
C GLY A 129 -4.30 -3.83 -6.91
N ALA A 130 -4.27 -4.75 -5.95
CA ALA A 130 -3.82 -6.13 -6.16
C ALA A 130 -4.71 -6.88 -7.16
N CYS A 131 -6.03 -6.72 -7.03
CA CYS A 131 -7.05 -7.26 -7.92
C CYS A 131 -6.88 -6.73 -9.37
N SER A 132 -6.68 -5.41 -9.50
CA SER A 132 -6.44 -4.77 -10.79
C SER A 132 -5.21 -5.35 -11.50
N LYS A 133 -4.14 -5.66 -10.75
CA LYS A 133 -2.91 -6.27 -11.30
C LYS A 133 -3.05 -7.76 -11.63
N SER A 134 -3.91 -8.50 -10.93
CA SER A 134 -4.09 -9.93 -11.20
C SER A 134 -4.92 -10.20 -12.46
N GLY A 135 -5.78 -9.26 -12.86
CA GLY A 135 -6.68 -9.42 -14.02
C GLY A 135 -7.77 -10.48 -13.82
N MET A 136 -7.85 -11.11 -12.64
CA MET A 136 -8.75 -12.22 -12.37
C MET A 136 -10.12 -11.71 -11.90
N LEU A 137 -11.07 -11.58 -12.83
CA LEU A 137 -12.39 -11.00 -12.57
C LEU A 137 -13.15 -11.67 -11.41
N HIS A 138 -13.09 -13.00 -11.31
CA HIS A 138 -13.77 -13.74 -10.24
C HIS A 138 -13.23 -13.36 -8.84
N HIS A 139 -11.91 -13.17 -8.74
CA HIS A 139 -11.25 -12.80 -7.49
C HIS A 139 -11.57 -11.36 -7.11
N CYS A 140 -11.59 -10.47 -8.10
CA CYS A 140 -12.03 -9.09 -7.93
C CYS A 140 -13.45 -9.00 -7.36
N GLN A 141 -14.39 -9.78 -7.90
CA GLN A 141 -15.76 -9.80 -7.40
C GLN A 141 -15.84 -10.27 -5.95
N TYR A 142 -15.10 -11.32 -5.60
CA TYR A 142 -15.05 -11.84 -4.24
C TYR A 142 -14.57 -10.79 -3.23
N ILE A 143 -13.51 -10.05 -3.57
CA ILE A 143 -12.97 -8.99 -2.70
C ILE A 143 -13.95 -7.81 -2.62
N VAL A 144 -14.51 -7.34 -3.74
CA VAL A 144 -15.44 -6.20 -3.76
C VAL A 144 -16.69 -6.46 -2.91
N ASN A 145 -17.20 -7.69 -2.91
CA ASN A 145 -18.36 -8.07 -2.11
C ASN A 145 -18.11 -8.03 -0.59
N GLN A 146 -16.84 -8.00 -0.15
CA GLN A 146 -16.47 -7.91 1.26
C GLN A 146 -16.23 -6.45 1.71
N ILE A 147 -16.14 -5.48 0.79
CA ILE A 147 -15.86 -4.09 1.15
C ILE A 147 -17.09 -3.49 1.85
N PRO A 148 -16.95 -2.89 3.04
CA PRO A 148 -18.04 -2.18 3.71
C PRO A 148 -18.61 -1.04 2.86
N LEU A 149 -19.94 -0.84 2.89
CA LEU A 149 -20.62 0.19 2.08
C LEU A 149 -20.08 1.62 2.35
N ASN A 150 -19.74 1.94 3.59
CA ASN A 150 -19.16 3.24 3.95
C ASN A 150 -17.76 3.46 3.34
N ILE A 151 -17.05 2.39 3.00
CA ILE A 151 -15.76 2.45 2.30
C ILE A 151 -16.00 2.46 0.78
N GLN A 152 -16.92 1.62 0.28
CA GLN A 152 -17.30 1.61 -1.14
C GLN A 152 -17.79 2.98 -1.64
N ASN A 153 -18.46 3.76 -0.79
CA ASN A 153 -19.00 5.08 -1.14
C ASN A 153 -17.96 6.21 -1.10
N LYS A 154 -16.70 5.94 -0.73
CA LYS A 154 -15.64 6.95 -0.77
C LYS A 154 -15.12 7.14 -2.18
N ILE A 155 -14.96 8.40 -2.60
CA ILE A 155 -14.51 8.76 -3.95
C ILE A 155 -13.21 8.04 -4.37
N ARG A 156 -12.24 7.92 -3.45
CA ARG A 156 -10.97 7.21 -3.72
C ARG A 156 -11.22 5.73 -4.04
N THR A 157 -12.05 5.07 -3.25
CA THR A 157 -12.41 3.67 -3.45
C THR A 157 -13.22 3.48 -4.73
N GLN A 158 -14.18 4.37 -5.03
CA GLN A 158 -14.93 4.32 -6.29
C GLN A 158 -14.02 4.48 -7.51
N ASN A 159 -13.08 5.43 -7.47
CA ASN A 159 -12.09 5.62 -8.54
C ASN A 159 -11.21 4.37 -8.72
N ALA A 160 -10.77 3.74 -7.62
CA ALA A 160 -10.01 2.47 -7.68
C ALA A 160 -10.84 1.32 -8.24
N LEU A 161 -12.12 1.22 -7.90
CA LEU A 161 -13.04 0.20 -8.44
C LEU A 161 -13.28 0.37 -9.95
N ILE A 162 -13.41 1.61 -10.43
CA ILE A 162 -13.55 1.89 -11.87
C ILE A 162 -12.32 1.40 -12.63
N ASP A 163 -11.12 1.77 -12.18
CA ASP A 163 -9.85 1.34 -12.78
C ASP A 163 -9.69 -0.19 -12.75
N MET A 164 -9.97 -0.82 -11.61
CA MET A 164 -9.89 -2.27 -11.46
C MET A 164 -10.84 -3.00 -12.40
N TRP A 165 -12.12 -2.63 -12.44
CA TRP A 165 -13.10 -3.32 -13.30
C TRP A 165 -12.75 -3.21 -14.78
N GLY A 166 -12.28 -2.05 -15.23
CA GLY A 166 -11.88 -1.87 -16.62
C GLY A 166 -10.66 -2.69 -17.01
N LYS A 167 -9.62 -2.73 -16.15
CA LYS A 167 -8.43 -3.56 -16.35
C LYS A 167 -8.71 -5.06 -16.28
N CYS A 168 -9.69 -5.47 -15.49
CA CYS A 168 -10.17 -6.86 -15.45
C CYS A 168 -11.15 -7.19 -16.60
N GLY A 169 -11.31 -6.31 -17.58
CA GLY A 169 -12.10 -6.55 -18.78
C GLY A 169 -13.60 -6.31 -18.65
N SER A 170 -14.09 -5.84 -17.49
CA SER A 170 -15.52 -5.59 -17.25
C SER A 170 -15.85 -4.10 -17.30
N ILE A 171 -15.89 -3.55 -18.52
CA ILE A 171 -16.22 -2.13 -18.72
C ILE A 171 -17.62 -1.77 -18.24
N GLU A 172 -18.56 -2.72 -18.28
CA GLU A 172 -19.93 -2.52 -17.79
C GLU A 172 -19.94 -2.26 -16.28
N LYS A 173 -19.21 -3.06 -15.48
CA LYS A 173 -19.10 -2.82 -14.04
C LYS A 173 -18.39 -1.50 -13.73
N ALA A 174 -17.35 -1.16 -14.51
CA ALA A 174 -16.70 0.15 -14.40
C ALA A 174 -17.70 1.30 -14.65
N LYS A 175 -18.54 1.21 -15.70
CA LYS A 175 -19.61 2.18 -15.98
C LYS A 175 -20.64 2.26 -14.85
N ASN A 176 -21.05 1.12 -14.30
CA ASN A 176 -22.01 1.09 -13.20
C ASN A 176 -21.47 1.82 -11.98
N VAL A 177 -20.22 1.59 -11.59
CA VAL A 177 -19.58 2.35 -10.49
C VAL A 177 -19.48 3.83 -10.85
N PHE A 178 -19.02 4.18 -12.06
CA PHE A 178 -18.92 5.57 -12.53
C PHE A 178 -20.26 6.31 -12.48
N ASN A 179 -21.36 5.63 -12.78
CA ASN A 179 -22.71 6.20 -12.72
C ASN A 179 -23.19 6.47 -11.28
N LEU A 180 -22.68 5.72 -10.31
CA LEU A 180 -23.01 5.86 -8.88
C LEU A 180 -22.17 6.93 -8.16
N VAL A 181 -21.08 7.42 -8.76
CA VAL A 181 -20.28 8.51 -8.19
C VAL A 181 -21.09 9.82 -8.25
N ALA A 182 -21.43 10.37 -7.09
CA ALA A 182 -22.18 11.63 -6.98
C ALA A 182 -21.32 12.85 -7.38
N ASP A 183 -20.13 12.97 -6.77
CA ASP A 183 -19.20 14.08 -6.98
C ASP A 183 -18.01 13.63 -7.82
N ARG A 184 -18.20 13.49 -9.13
CA ARG A 184 -17.15 13.05 -10.05
C ARG A 184 -16.02 14.08 -10.10
N ASP A 185 -14.80 13.62 -9.85
CA ASP A 185 -13.60 14.45 -9.97
C ASP A 185 -12.84 14.12 -11.28
N THR A 186 -11.76 14.87 -11.53
CA THR A 186 -10.90 14.63 -12.69
C THR A 186 -10.35 13.20 -12.73
N ILE A 187 -10.13 12.58 -11.57
CA ILE A 187 -9.62 11.21 -11.47
C ILE A 187 -10.70 10.22 -11.92
N THR A 188 -11.96 10.44 -11.56
CA THR A 188 -13.12 9.62 -11.99
C THR A 188 -13.24 9.61 -13.52
N TYR A 189 -13.18 10.78 -14.16
CA TYR A 189 -13.23 10.87 -15.62
C TYR A 189 -12.01 10.21 -16.28
N ASN A 190 -10.81 10.48 -15.77
CA ASN A 190 -9.58 9.87 -16.31
C ASN A 190 -9.60 8.35 -16.23
N ALA A 191 -10.06 7.78 -15.11
CA ALA A 191 -10.18 6.33 -14.94
C ALA A 191 -11.14 5.74 -15.99
N MET A 192 -12.31 6.34 -16.19
CA MET A 192 -13.30 5.87 -17.15
C MET A 192 -12.82 6.00 -18.61
N SER A 193 -12.21 7.14 -18.97
CA SER A 193 -11.68 7.39 -20.31
C SER A 193 -10.56 6.42 -20.66
N ASN A 194 -9.63 6.16 -19.73
CA ASN A 194 -8.55 5.18 -19.93
C ASN A 194 -9.11 3.78 -20.19
N ASN A 195 -10.13 3.37 -19.46
CA ASN A 195 -10.79 2.08 -19.68
C ASN A 195 -11.43 2.00 -21.08
N ILE A 196 -12.13 3.06 -21.53
CA ILE A 196 -12.73 3.07 -22.88
C ILE A 196 -11.65 2.97 -23.96
N LEU A 197 -10.57 3.74 -23.84
CA LEU A 197 -9.46 3.72 -24.79
C LEU A 197 -8.79 2.35 -24.86
N PHE A 198 -8.52 1.73 -23.71
CA PHE A 198 -7.93 0.40 -23.63
C PHE A 198 -8.81 -0.66 -24.33
N HIS A 199 -10.12 -0.62 -24.11
CA HIS A 199 -11.05 -1.55 -24.76
C HIS A 199 -11.20 -1.32 -26.28
N LEU A 200 -11.13 -0.07 -26.75
CA LEU A 200 -11.15 0.24 -28.19
C LEU A 200 -9.89 -0.25 -28.92
N SER A 201 -8.73 -0.28 -28.25
CA SER A 201 -7.47 -0.76 -28.86
C SER A 201 -7.39 -2.27 -29.11
N PHE A 202 -8.33 -3.07 -28.59
CA PHE A 202 -8.42 -4.52 -28.88
C PHE A 202 -9.49 -4.86 -29.93
N ILE A 203 -10.22 -3.85 -30.44
CA ILE A 203 -11.32 -4.02 -31.41
C ILE A 203 -10.88 -3.63 -32.84
N ILE A 204 -9.69 -3.01 -32.99
CA ILE A 204 -9.08 -2.62 -34.27
C ILE A 204 -7.88 -3.53 -34.55
#